data_AF-A0AAE1UEL0-F1
#
_entry.id   AF-A0AAE1UEL0-F1
#
_cell.length_a   1.000
_cell.length_b   1.000
_cell.length_c   1.000
_cell.angle_alpha   90.00
_cell.angle_beta   90.00
_cell.angle_gamma   90.00
#
_symmetry.space_group_name_H-M   'P 1'
#
loop_
_entity.id
_entity.type
_entity.pdbx_description
1 polymer ?
#
loop_
_entity_poly.entity_id
_entity_poly.type
_entity_poly.pdbx_seq_one_letter_code
_entity_poly.pdbx_strand_id
1 'polypeptide(L)'
;MTKSRQALESDQAGSSGGGSLAEEQTQSAIERSHQTLKGISRKYALQFQSKWDEDLSYLLFVLRDSPNESTGFSPYELVFAHQV
;
A
#
# COMPACT_ATOMS: atom_id res chain seq x y z
N MET A 1 -7.46 56.77 -15.77
CA MET A 1 -7.48 55.39 -16.30
C MET A 1 -6.36 54.62 -15.61
N THR A 2 -6.64 54.05 -14.45
CA THR A 2 -5.63 53.47 -13.56
C THR A 2 -6.07 52.06 -13.15
N LYS A 3 -5.59 51.07 -13.89
CA LYS A 3 -5.22 49.72 -13.44
C LYS A 3 -6.14 49.05 -12.38
N SER A 4 -7.28 48.50 -12.83
CA SER A 4 -8.09 47.53 -12.07
C SER A 4 -7.46 46.14 -12.14
N ARG A 5 -6.42 45.90 -11.32
CA ARG A 5 -5.62 44.67 -11.33
C ARG A 5 -5.91 43.73 -10.14
N GLN A 6 -7.13 43.73 -9.62
CA GLN A 6 -7.48 42.85 -8.50
C GLN A 6 -8.92 42.37 -8.63
N ALA A 7 -9.07 41.27 -9.36
CA ALA A 7 -10.10 40.24 -9.19
C ALA A 7 -9.76 39.12 -10.18
N LEU A 8 -8.56 38.58 -10.01
CA LEU A 8 -8.08 37.36 -10.66
C LEU A 8 -8.40 36.21 -9.71
N GLU A 9 -9.67 35.97 -9.43
CA GLU A 9 -10.12 34.89 -8.53
C GLU A 9 -11.54 34.53 -8.94
N SER A 10 -11.67 33.56 -9.85
CA SER A 10 -12.81 32.62 -9.98
C SER A 10 -12.85 31.90 -11.34
N ASP A 11 -11.71 31.67 -11.99
CA ASP A 11 -11.67 30.84 -13.20
C ASP A 11 -10.55 29.79 -13.16
N GLN A 12 -10.67 28.87 -12.21
CA GLN A 12 -9.95 27.59 -12.25
C GLN A 12 -10.67 26.52 -11.41
N ALA A 13 -11.95 26.32 -11.69
CA ALA A 13 -12.65 25.09 -11.32
C ALA A 13 -12.69 24.20 -12.56
N GLY A 14 -11.63 23.43 -12.81
CA GLY A 14 -11.56 22.60 -14.00
C GLY A 14 -10.34 21.70 -14.06
N SER A 15 -10.52 20.46 -13.61
CA SER A 15 -9.85 19.27 -14.15
C SER A 15 -8.38 19.02 -13.81
N SER A 16 -8.10 18.65 -12.55
CA SER A 16 -6.94 17.79 -12.22
C SER A 16 -7.15 17.08 -10.86
N GLY A 17 -8.19 16.26 -10.75
CA GLY A 17 -8.52 15.58 -9.47
C GLY A 17 -8.77 14.08 -9.56
N GLY A 18 -8.48 13.44 -10.70
CA GLY A 18 -8.72 12.01 -10.89
C GLY A 18 -7.52 11.09 -10.58
N GLY A 19 -6.30 11.64 -10.55
CA GLY A 19 -5.06 10.87 -10.38
C GLY A 19 -4.71 10.54 -8.93
N SER A 20 -4.72 11.54 -8.02
CA SER A 20 -4.17 11.33 -6.67
C SER A 20 -5.01 10.38 -5.81
N LEU A 21 -6.33 10.30 -6.02
CA LEU A 21 -7.19 9.40 -5.24
C LEU A 21 -6.83 7.93 -5.46
N ALA A 22 -6.52 7.51 -6.70
CA ALA A 22 -6.10 6.14 -6.99
C ALA A 22 -4.68 5.85 -6.48
N GLU A 23 -3.79 6.84 -6.56
CA GLU A 23 -2.44 6.79 -6.01
C GLU A 23 -2.48 6.64 -4.47
N GLU A 24 -3.32 7.41 -3.78
CA GLU A 24 -3.51 7.36 -2.34
C GLU A 24 -4.03 5.99 -1.87
N GLN A 25 -5.01 5.42 -2.57
CA GLN A 25 -5.53 4.09 -2.24
C GLN A 25 -4.46 3.00 -2.41
N THR A 26 -3.71 3.04 -3.51
CA THR A 26 -2.62 2.10 -3.78
C THR A 26 -1.49 2.24 -2.75
N GLN A 27 -1.11 3.48 -2.44
CA GLN A 27 -0.10 3.80 -1.45
C GLN A 27 -0.49 3.28 -0.07
N SER A 28 -1.76 3.45 0.33
CA SER A 28 -2.26 2.94 1.61
C SER A 28 -2.18 1.41 1.71
N ALA A 29 -2.43 0.69 0.61
CA ALA A 29 -2.38 -0.77 0.56
C ALA A 29 -0.94 -1.29 0.71
N ILE A 30 0.02 -0.60 0.08
CA ILE A 30 1.45 -0.88 0.22
C ILE A 30 1.91 -0.64 1.66
N GLU A 31 1.50 0.48 2.25
CA GLU A 31 1.86 0.84 3.62
C GLU A 31 1.39 -0.21 4.64
N ARG A 32 0.13 -0.68 4.52
CA ARG A 32 -0.39 -1.77 5.36
C ARG A 32 0.40 -3.07 5.18
N SER A 33 0.71 -3.42 3.93
CA SER A 33 1.49 -4.63 3.61
C SER A 33 2.90 -4.58 4.22
N HIS A 34 3.57 -3.44 4.10
CA HIS A 34 4.89 -3.23 4.70
C HIS A 34 4.84 -3.24 6.24
N GLN A 35 3.78 -2.69 6.85
CA GLN A 35 3.60 -2.73 8.29
C GLN A 35 3.42 -4.17 8.81
N THR A 36 2.63 -4.99 8.12
CA THR A 36 2.46 -6.41 8.46
C THR A 36 3.78 -7.18 8.36
N LEU A 37 4.57 -6.96 7.30
CA LEU A 37 5.89 -7.58 7.16
C LEU A 37 6.80 -7.23 8.33
N LYS A 38 6.91 -5.95 8.69
CA LYS A 38 7.70 -5.51 9.85
C LYS A 38 7.23 -6.18 11.14
N GLY A 39 5.92 -6.36 11.31
CA GLY A 39 5.34 -7.05 12.47
C GLY A 39 5.75 -8.52 12.56
N ILE A 40 5.64 -9.26 11.46
CA ILE A 40 6.02 -10.68 11.39
C ILE A 40 7.53 -10.83 11.59
N SER A 41 8.36 -10.02 10.93
CA SER A 41 9.82 -10.05 11.09
C SER A 41 10.24 -9.76 12.54
N ARG A 42 9.61 -8.80 13.22
CA ARG A 42 9.90 -8.51 14.63
C ARG A 42 9.53 -9.68 15.54
N LYS A 43 8.32 -10.25 15.38
CA LYS A 43 7.88 -11.41 16.19
C LYS A 43 8.80 -12.60 15.99
N TYR A 44 9.18 -12.85 14.74
CA TYR A 44 10.08 -13.94 14.37
C TYR A 44 11.49 -13.75 14.95
N ALA A 45 12.08 -12.55 14.82
CA ALA A 45 13.39 -12.24 15.39
C ALA A 45 13.42 -12.38 16.93
N LEU A 46 12.33 -11.98 17.61
CA LEU A 46 12.20 -12.14 19.07
C LEU A 46 12.08 -13.61 19.50
N GLN A 47 11.35 -14.42 18.73
CA GLN A 47 11.03 -15.80 19.08
C GLN A 47 12.19 -16.77 18.80
N PHE A 48 12.91 -16.57 17.70
CA PHE A 48 13.95 -17.50 17.26
C PHE A 48 15.38 -16.97 17.50
N GLN A 49 15.54 -15.74 18.02
CA GLN A 49 16.82 -15.00 18.06
C GLN A 49 17.57 -15.05 16.71
N SER A 50 16.82 -15.24 15.62
CA SER A 50 17.36 -15.42 14.27
C SER A 50 17.57 -14.07 13.61
N LYS A 51 18.50 -14.01 12.67
CA LYS A 51 18.64 -12.86 11.78
C LYS A 51 17.45 -12.86 10.83
N TRP A 52 16.58 -11.88 11.03
CA TRP A 52 15.42 -11.63 10.17
C TRP A 52 15.76 -11.55 8.67
N ASP A 53 16.99 -11.20 8.32
CA ASP A 53 17.49 -11.06 6.95
C ASP A 53 17.67 -12.42 6.25
N GLU A 54 18.20 -13.42 6.97
CA GLU A 54 18.43 -14.77 6.42
C GLU A 54 17.08 -15.49 6.18
N ASP A 55 16.11 -15.27 7.06
CA ASP A 55 14.79 -15.90 6.99
C ASP A 55 13.75 -15.05 6.23
N LEU A 56 14.16 -13.92 5.64
CA LEU A 56 13.24 -12.99 4.96
C LEU A 56 12.46 -13.66 3.84
N SER A 57 13.11 -14.54 3.06
CA SER A 57 12.47 -15.29 1.97
C SER A 57 11.32 -16.17 2.50
N TYR A 58 11.53 -16.81 3.66
CA TYR A 58 10.52 -17.63 4.30
C TYR A 58 9.37 -16.78 4.86
N LEU A 59 9.69 -15.65 5.49
CA LEU A 59 8.69 -14.72 6.02
C LEU A 59 7.82 -14.12 4.90
N LEU A 60 8.42 -13.80 3.75
CA LEU A 60 7.70 -13.33 2.57
C LEU A 60 6.80 -14.40 1.95
N PHE A 61 7.22 -15.67 2.00
CA PHE A 61 6.38 -16.79 1.57
C PHE A 61 5.13 -16.89 2.44
N VAL A 62 5.29 -16.96 3.76
CA VAL A 62 4.16 -17.04 4.70
C VAL A 62 3.22 -15.85 4.56
N LEU A 63 3.75 -14.63 4.36
CA LEU A 63 2.92 -13.44 4.15
C LEU A 63 2.08 -13.51 2.86
N ARG A 64 2.58 -14.18 1.81
CA ARG A 64 1.88 -14.32 0.52
C ARG A 64 0.92 -15.50 0.47
N ASP A 65 1.15 -16.51 1.30
CA ASP A 65 0.30 -17.70 1.42
C ASP A 65 -0.82 -17.50 2.46
N SER A 66 -0.62 -16.62 3.45
CA SER A 66 -1.65 -16.32 4.45
C SER A 66 -2.77 -15.46 3.87
N PRO A 67 -4.05 -15.79 4.15
CA PRO A 67 -5.17 -14.93 3.81
C PRO A 67 -5.07 -13.58 4.54
N ASN A 68 -5.29 -12.48 3.83
CA ASN A 68 -5.32 -11.15 4.43
C ASN A 68 -6.73 -10.88 4.97
N GLU A 69 -6.86 -10.46 6.23
CA GLU A 69 -8.15 -10.25 6.89
C GLU A 69 -9.07 -9.26 6.15
N SER A 70 -8.51 -8.30 5.42
CA SER A 70 -9.29 -7.33 4.65
C SER A 70 -9.89 -7.88 3.37
N THR A 71 -9.27 -8.90 2.77
CA THR A 71 -9.69 -9.49 1.49
C THR A 71 -10.20 -10.92 1.62
N GLY A 72 -9.91 -11.62 2.71
CA GLY A 72 -10.23 -13.04 2.91
C GLY A 72 -9.39 -14.02 2.08
N PHE A 73 -8.70 -13.52 1.05
CA PHE A 73 -7.82 -14.29 0.17
C PHE A 73 -6.35 -14.07 0.47
N SER A 74 -5.53 -15.08 0.20
CA SER A 74 -4.08 -14.92 0.20
C SER A 74 -3.62 -14.14 -1.04
N PRO A 75 -2.52 -13.37 -0.95
CA PRO A 75 -1.91 -12.74 -2.12
C PRO A 75 -1.63 -13.72 -3.27
N TYR A 76 -1.30 -14.98 -2.96
CA TYR A 76 -1.14 -16.04 -3.95
C TYR A 76 -2.46 -16.37 -4.65
N GLU A 77 -3.56 -16.53 -3.92
CA GLU A 77 -4.89 -16.77 -4.51
C GLU A 77 -5.33 -15.58 -5.38
N LEU A 78 -5.09 -14.35 -4.95
CA LEU A 78 -5.39 -13.16 -5.75
C LEU A 78 -4.62 -13.11 -7.08
N VAL A 79 -3.37 -13.58 -7.11
CA VAL A 79 -2.53 -13.54 -8.32
C VAL A 79 -2.75 -14.75 -9.22
N PHE A 80 -3.01 -15.93 -8.65
CA PHE A 80 -3.00 -17.20 -9.38
C PHE A 80 -4.33 -17.97 -9.36
N ALA A 81 -5.27 -17.66 -8.47
CA ALA A 81 -6.59 -18.31 -8.43
C ALA A 81 -7.64 -17.66 -9.34
N HIS A 82 -7.24 -16.67 -10.16
CA HIS A 82 -8.04 -16.26 -11.31
C HIS A 82 -7.91 -17.33 -12.40
N GLN A 83 -8.74 -18.38 -12.31
CA GLN A 83 -9.06 -19.19 -13.49
C GLN A 83 -9.83 -18.29 -14.47
N VAL A 84 -9.23 -18.05 -15.63
CA VAL A 84 -9.95 -17.57 -16.82
C VAL A 84 -10.61 -18.77 -17.49
#